data_AF-A0A9Q1R7K7-F1
#
_entry.id   AF-A0A9Q1R7K7-F1
#
_cell.length_a   1.000
_cell.length_b   1.000
_cell.length_c   1.000
_cell.angle_alpha   90.00
_cell.angle_beta   90.00
_cell.angle_gamma   90.00
#
_symmetry.space_group_name_H-M   'P 1'
#
loop_
_entity.id
_entity.type
_entity.pdbx_description
1 polymer ?
#
loop_
_entity_poly.entity_id
_entity_poly.type
_entity_poly.pdbx_seq_one_letter_code
_entity_poly.pdbx_strand_id
1 'polypeptide(L)'
;MRVKRRIEKGMEQLFMWQVNTSKQISLKIIFSFNYRRVFSDDGKEIIPCFWKSISRVSLPTGFLVVHKMVCVEILKAVFPLLEGTDLATCMIVCKQWRDIAQDDYLWKCLCCKKWPSICKRSSPPTVTYYKLFQNFHKRQYRRTVLPPKLSFKDLEFYIDIWTGEKIIFSDVVPGPVLQKGIWIPPPGICDVLRFHLEGPEYKMTLPVEPIFTIPLCQTVSVSVLVGRKDTNKVACIIKKSLFDYIDRTAYRALAFDYLDFSSPICLFVSGVRAWISLLFMDHGNEGALDVFGIEMDFCDAANSEDEVLWLLDMLDWK
;
A
#
# COMPACT_ATOMS: atom_id res chain seq x y z
N MET A 1 -31.12 23.46 27.63
CA MET A 1 -31.16 23.19 26.18
C MET A 1 -30.99 21.69 25.96
N ARG A 2 -32.01 20.98 25.46
CA ARG A 2 -31.97 19.52 25.23
C ARG A 2 -31.14 19.24 23.97
N VAL A 3 -29.99 18.58 24.12
CA VAL A 3 -29.11 18.18 23.02
C VAL A 3 -29.60 16.88 22.41
N LYS A 4 -29.96 16.90 21.12
CA LYS A 4 -30.33 15.73 20.31
C LYS A 4 -29.03 15.02 19.89
N ARG A 5 -28.67 13.91 20.54
CA ARG A 5 -27.56 13.04 20.09
C ARG A 5 -28.07 12.16 18.94
N ARG A 6 -27.52 12.32 17.74
CA ARG A 6 -27.71 11.36 16.64
C ARG A 6 -26.69 10.23 16.83
N ILE A 7 -27.17 9.01 17.01
CA ILE A 7 -26.34 7.82 17.24
C ILE A 7 -26.43 6.96 15.97
N GLU A 8 -25.32 6.83 15.24
CA GLU A 8 -25.18 5.87 14.15
C GLU A 8 -24.27 4.72 14.60
N LYS A 9 -24.70 3.47 14.36
CA LYS A 9 -23.91 2.27 14.61
C LYS A 9 -23.01 2.02 13.39
N GLY A 10 -21.69 2.05 13.58
CA GLY A 10 -20.68 1.73 12.55
C GLY A 10 -20.30 0.24 12.52
N MET A 11 -19.75 -0.19 11.39
CA MET A 11 -19.46 -1.57 10.97
C MET A 11 -18.44 -2.32 11.85
N GLU A 12 -18.59 -3.66 11.91
CA GLU A 12 -17.58 -4.57 12.49
C GLU A 12 -16.46 -4.84 11.46
N GLN A 13 -15.20 -4.60 11.83
CA GLN A 13 -14.05 -5.09 11.06
C GLN A 13 -13.38 -6.26 11.80
N LEU A 14 -13.14 -7.36 11.09
CA LEU A 14 -12.39 -8.52 11.57
C LEU A 14 -10.93 -8.43 11.09
N PHE A 15 -9.99 -8.41 12.02
CA PHE A 15 -8.57 -8.61 11.70
C PHE A 15 -8.17 -10.04 12.08
N MET A 16 -7.65 -10.78 11.11
CA MET A 16 -7.14 -12.14 11.25
C MET A 16 -5.61 -12.09 11.26
N TRP A 17 -4.98 -12.46 12.38
CA TRP A 17 -3.54 -12.69 12.45
C TRP A 17 -3.24 -14.18 12.55
N GLN A 18 -2.42 -14.69 11.62
CA GLN A 18 -1.93 -16.07 11.63
C GLN A 18 -0.43 -16.05 11.96
N VAL A 19 -0.09 -16.51 13.17
CA VAL A 19 1.32 -16.65 13.59
C VAL A 19 1.75 -18.09 13.32
N ASN A 20 2.66 -18.27 12.35
CA ASN A 20 3.31 -19.56 12.12
C ASN A 20 4.58 -19.65 12.97
N THR A 21 4.56 -20.50 13.99
CA THR A 21 5.77 -20.89 14.71
C THR A 21 6.35 -22.15 14.08
N SER A 22 7.68 -22.30 14.09
CA SER A 22 8.44 -23.42 13.50
C SER A 22 8.18 -24.79 14.14
N LYS A 23 7.18 -24.89 15.03
CA LYS A 23 6.68 -26.13 15.63
C LYS A 23 5.14 -26.14 15.56
N GLN A 24 4.60 -26.48 14.40
CA GLN A 24 3.25 -27.03 14.15
C GLN A 24 2.07 -26.57 15.07
N ILE A 25 2.05 -25.29 15.46
CA ILE A 25 0.92 -24.66 16.16
C ILE A 25 0.62 -23.35 15.42
N SER A 26 -0.47 -23.34 14.65
CA SER A 26 -1.05 -22.11 14.12
C SER A 26 -1.95 -21.49 15.19
N LEU A 27 -1.52 -20.40 15.79
CA LEU A 27 -2.40 -19.55 16.59
C LEU A 27 -3.13 -18.59 15.66
N LYS A 28 -4.45 -18.76 15.53
CA LYS A 28 -5.35 -17.76 14.95
C LYS A 28 -5.86 -16.87 16.06
N ILE A 29 -5.49 -15.59 16.03
CA ILE A 29 -6.04 -14.58 16.92
C ILE A 29 -6.95 -13.69 16.08
N ILE A 30 -8.25 -13.72 16.40
CA ILE A 30 -9.26 -12.88 15.76
C ILE A 30 -9.55 -11.68 16.65
N PHE A 31 -9.40 -10.47 16.12
CA PHE A 31 -9.84 -9.23 16.76
C PHE A 31 -11.07 -8.67 16.02
N SER A 32 -12.15 -8.39 16.75
CA SER A 32 -13.32 -7.66 16.25
C SER A 32 -13.31 -6.22 16.76
N PHE A 33 -13.53 -5.27 15.86
CA PHE A 33 -13.54 -3.83 16.14
C PHE A 33 -14.95 -3.27 15.99
N ASN A 34 -15.40 -2.47 16.96
CA ASN A 34 -16.57 -1.61 16.85
C ASN A 34 -16.12 -0.16 17.06
N TYR A 35 -16.22 0.70 16.05
CA TYR A 35 -15.97 2.13 16.22
C TYR A 35 -17.29 2.90 16.33
N ARG A 36 -17.30 3.97 17.12
CA ARG A 36 -18.46 4.85 17.29
C ARG A 36 -18.02 6.27 16.97
N ARG A 37 -18.37 6.83 15.81
CA ARG A 37 -18.01 8.23 15.49
C ARG A 37 -18.59 9.18 16.53
N VAL A 38 -17.79 10.13 17.01
CA VAL A 38 -18.23 11.26 17.82
C VAL A 38 -17.69 12.54 17.19
N PHE A 39 -18.54 13.54 17.06
CA PHE A 39 -18.15 14.84 16.53
C PHE A 39 -17.95 15.82 17.69
N SER A 40 -16.87 16.59 17.62
CA SER A 40 -16.64 17.74 18.49
C SER A 40 -17.44 18.96 18.02
N ASP A 41 -17.68 19.92 18.91
CA ASP A 41 -18.45 21.15 18.61
C ASP A 41 -17.77 22.04 17.54
N ASP A 42 -16.48 21.81 17.25
CA ASP A 42 -15.72 22.46 16.16
C ASP A 42 -15.75 21.69 14.82
N GLY A 43 -16.63 20.68 14.69
CA GLY A 43 -16.81 19.91 13.46
C GLY A 43 -15.67 18.93 13.16
N LYS A 44 -14.68 18.80 14.04
CA LYS A 44 -13.64 17.78 13.93
C LYS A 44 -14.19 16.43 14.35
N GLU A 45 -14.03 15.43 13.48
CA GLU A 45 -14.29 14.05 13.82
C GLU A 45 -13.29 13.61 14.90
N ILE A 46 -13.80 13.28 16.08
CA ILE A 46 -13.04 12.61 17.11
C ILE A 46 -13.50 11.16 17.07
N ILE A 47 -12.68 10.25 16.56
CA ILE A 47 -12.96 8.82 16.63
C ILE A 47 -12.62 8.36 18.06
N PRO A 48 -13.58 8.15 18.98
CA PRO A 48 -13.31 7.47 20.24
C PRO A 48 -13.34 5.98 19.97
N CYS A 49 -12.17 5.36 19.92
CA CYS A 49 -12.05 3.91 19.83
C CYS A 49 -12.59 3.27 21.12
N PHE A 50 -13.87 2.88 21.13
CA PHE A 50 -14.43 2.05 22.19
C PHE A 50 -14.17 0.57 21.89
N TRP A 51 -13.13 0.04 22.52
CA TRP A 51 -12.76 -1.37 22.39
C TRP A 51 -13.74 -2.29 23.14
N LYS A 52 -14.50 -3.10 22.40
CA LYS A 52 -15.03 -4.37 22.91
C LYS A 52 -14.24 -5.50 22.24
N SER A 53 -13.17 -5.95 22.90
CA SER A 53 -12.39 -7.11 22.43
C SER A 53 -13.20 -8.40 22.62
N ILE A 54 -13.42 -9.13 21.54
CA ILE A 54 -13.66 -10.58 21.57
C ILE A 54 -12.45 -11.22 20.88
N SER A 55 -11.66 -11.96 21.64
CA SER A 55 -10.56 -12.77 21.12
C SER A 55 -11.05 -14.22 21.01
N ARG A 56 -11.00 -14.83 19.83
CA ARG A 56 -11.14 -16.30 19.70
C ARG A 56 -9.74 -16.90 19.50
N VAL A 57 -9.39 -17.88 20.32
CA VAL A 57 -8.17 -18.71 20.18
C VAL A 57 -8.65 -20.14 19.88
N SER A 58 -8.21 -20.73 18.76
CA SER A 58 -8.52 -22.13 18.42
C SER A 58 -7.38 -23.06 18.85
N LEU A 59 -7.68 -24.05 19.69
CA LEU A 59 -6.83 -25.23 19.94
C LEU A 59 -7.57 -26.50 19.48
N PRO A 60 -6.88 -27.64 19.27
CA PRO A 60 -7.43 -28.83 18.61
C PRO A 60 -8.64 -29.50 19.31
N THR A 61 -9.04 -29.07 20.50
CA THR A 61 -10.07 -29.73 21.31
C THR A 61 -11.21 -28.83 21.83
N GLY A 62 -11.39 -27.62 21.29
CA GLY A 62 -12.61 -26.83 21.55
C GLY A 62 -12.43 -25.32 21.56
N PHE A 63 -13.56 -24.61 21.45
CA PHE A 63 -13.61 -23.15 21.49
C PHE A 63 -13.67 -22.64 22.93
N LEU A 64 -12.71 -21.80 23.33
CA LEU A 64 -12.82 -20.98 24.53
C LEU A 64 -13.16 -19.54 24.13
N VAL A 65 -14.34 -19.06 24.52
CA VAL A 65 -14.71 -17.65 24.43
C VAL A 65 -14.02 -16.92 25.57
N VAL A 66 -12.86 -16.31 25.31
CA VAL A 66 -12.13 -15.53 26.30
C VAL A 66 -12.69 -14.11 26.32
N HIS A 67 -13.73 -13.90 27.12
CA HIS A 67 -14.25 -12.56 27.42
C HIS A 67 -13.36 -11.93 28.50
N LYS A 68 -12.76 -10.76 28.22
CA LYS A 68 -11.91 -9.96 29.14
C LYS A 68 -10.66 -10.68 29.68
N MET A 69 -9.58 -10.59 28.90
CA MET A 69 -8.15 -10.63 29.26
C MET A 69 -7.44 -11.48 28.20
N VAL A 70 -6.86 -10.84 27.20
CA VAL A 70 -5.65 -11.45 26.64
C VAL A 70 -4.65 -11.43 27.80
N CYS A 71 -4.23 -12.61 28.26
CA CYS A 71 -3.33 -12.72 29.38
C CYS A 71 -2.05 -11.92 29.07
N VAL A 72 -1.52 -11.18 30.04
CA VAL A 72 -0.26 -10.42 29.90
C VAL A 72 0.84 -11.29 29.27
N GLU A 73 0.86 -12.58 29.62
CA GLU A 73 1.81 -13.56 29.11
C GLU A 73 1.66 -13.85 27.62
N ILE A 74 0.44 -13.81 27.07
CA ILE A 74 0.22 -13.94 25.61
C ILE A 74 0.75 -12.69 24.91
N LEU A 75 0.49 -11.49 25.45
CA LEU A 75 1.00 -10.24 24.86
C LEU A 75 2.53 -10.21 24.89
N LYS A 76 3.15 -10.64 25.99
CA LYS A 76 4.62 -10.78 26.10
C LYS A 76 5.21 -11.79 25.12
N ALA A 77 4.46 -12.83 24.74
CA ALA A 77 4.90 -13.80 23.74
C ALA A 77 4.71 -13.29 22.30
N VAL A 78 3.67 -12.50 22.04
CA VAL A 78 3.32 -12.00 20.70
C VAL A 78 4.11 -10.75 20.33
N PHE A 79 4.21 -9.76 21.23
CA PHE A 79 4.84 -8.47 20.93
C PHE A 79 6.29 -8.55 20.41
N PRO A 80 7.15 -9.47 20.89
CA PRO A 80 8.49 -9.67 20.32
C PRO A 80 8.51 -10.14 18.85
N LEU A 81 7.40 -10.67 18.34
CA LEU A 81 7.26 -11.16 16.97
C LEU A 81 6.76 -10.09 16.01
N LEU A 82 6.27 -8.96 16.52
CA LEU A 82 5.69 -7.88 15.73
C LEU A 82 6.79 -6.99 15.11
N GLU A 83 6.48 -6.39 13.96
CA GLU A 83 7.30 -5.31 13.41
C GLU A 83 7.07 -4.00 14.16
N GLY A 84 7.97 -3.02 13.99
CA GLY A 84 7.93 -1.78 14.78
C GLY A 84 6.69 -0.91 14.54
N THR A 85 6.08 -0.98 13.36
CA THR A 85 4.80 -0.33 13.02
C THR A 85 3.63 -0.96 13.76
N ASP A 86 3.56 -2.29 13.79
CA ASP A 86 2.50 -3.04 14.47
C ASP A 86 2.61 -2.91 15.99
N LEU A 87 3.84 -2.94 16.53
CA LEU A 87 4.10 -2.73 17.94
C LEU A 87 3.72 -1.30 18.39
N ALA A 88 3.98 -0.28 17.55
CA ALA A 88 3.53 1.09 17.80
C ALA A 88 2.00 1.18 17.83
N THR A 89 1.32 0.48 16.92
CA THR A 89 -0.16 0.41 16.88
C THR A 89 -0.72 -0.27 18.13
N CYS A 90 -0.03 -1.26 18.69
CA CYS A 90 -0.42 -1.88 19.97
C CYS A 90 -0.44 -0.87 21.14
N MET A 91 0.43 0.16 21.13
CA MET A 91 0.50 1.17 22.20
C MET A 91 -0.72 2.10 22.29
N ILE A 92 -1.53 2.17 21.23
CA ILE A 92 -2.74 3.01 21.18
C ILE A 92 -4.03 2.22 21.48
N VAL A 93 -3.94 0.90 21.67
CA VAL A 93 -5.09 0.01 21.91
C VAL A 93 -5.70 0.23 23.29
N CYS A 94 -4.93 0.00 24.36
CA CYS A 94 -5.35 0.23 25.74
C CYS A 94 -4.14 0.46 26.64
N LYS A 95 -4.37 0.86 27.90
CA LYS A 95 -3.29 1.12 28.87
C LYS A 95 -2.40 -0.11 29.08
N GLN A 96 -2.98 -1.29 29.24
CA GLN A 96 -2.23 -2.53 29.45
C GLN A 96 -1.32 -2.86 28.25
N TRP A 97 -1.81 -2.71 27.03
CA TRP A 97 -1.02 -2.96 25.83
C TRP A 97 0.09 -1.94 25.65
N ARG A 98 -0.20 -0.66 25.96
CA ARG A 98 0.81 0.40 26.00
C ARG A 98 1.92 0.07 26.98
N ASP A 99 1.58 -0.30 28.21
CA ASP A 99 2.57 -0.57 29.25
C ASP A 99 3.49 -1.74 28.88
N ILE A 100 2.97 -2.77 28.19
CA ILE A 100 3.76 -3.91 27.72
C ILE A 100 4.55 -3.57 26.44
N ALA A 101 3.93 -2.92 25.46
CA ALA A 101 4.57 -2.57 24.18
C ALA A 101 5.62 -1.46 24.32
N GLN A 102 5.55 -0.65 25.38
CA GLN A 102 6.53 0.40 25.67
C GLN A 102 7.83 -0.15 26.30
N ASP A 103 7.91 -1.46 26.57
CA ASP A 103 9.14 -2.10 27.04
C ASP A 103 10.28 -1.85 26.05
N ASP A 104 11.30 -1.13 26.52
CA ASP A 104 12.44 -0.70 25.70
C ASP A 104 13.27 -1.91 25.19
N TYR A 105 13.16 -3.08 25.82
CA TYR A 105 13.77 -4.31 25.32
C TYR A 105 13.19 -4.74 23.97
N LEU A 106 11.87 -4.62 23.77
CA LEU A 106 11.22 -4.94 22.50
C LEU A 106 11.75 -4.05 21.37
N TRP A 107 11.83 -2.74 21.65
CA TRP A 107 12.38 -1.75 20.72
C TRP A 107 13.88 -1.93 20.51
N LYS A 108 14.63 -2.36 21.53
CA LYS A 108 16.04 -2.73 21.40
C LYS A 108 16.20 -3.89 20.42
N CYS A 109 15.45 -4.98 20.57
CA CYS A 109 15.50 -6.12 19.65
C CYS A 109 15.20 -5.69 18.21
N LEU A 110 14.18 -4.86 18.00
CA LEU A 110 13.85 -4.30 16.69
C LEU A 110 14.98 -3.41 16.13
N CYS A 111 15.56 -2.54 16.96
CA CYS A 111 16.72 -1.74 16.58
C CYS A 111 17.94 -2.60 16.26
N CYS A 112 18.17 -3.72 16.97
CA CYS A 112 19.31 -4.61 16.67
C CYS A 112 19.12 -5.35 15.35
N LYS A 113 17.89 -5.73 15.00
CA LYS A 113 17.59 -6.34 13.69
C LYS A 113 17.84 -5.33 12.55
N LYS A 114 17.43 -4.07 12.73
CA LYS A 114 17.49 -3.04 11.68
C LYS A 114 18.84 -2.32 11.61
N TRP A 115 19.47 -2.07 12.77
CA TRP A 115 20.72 -1.34 12.94
C TRP A 115 21.63 -2.05 13.98
N PRO A 116 22.27 -3.17 13.62
CA PRO A 116 23.05 -3.98 14.57
C PRO A 116 24.17 -3.22 15.29
N SER A 117 24.72 -2.18 14.66
CA SER A 117 25.77 -1.32 15.23
C SER A 117 25.32 -0.53 16.45
N ILE A 118 24.03 -0.16 16.54
CA ILE A 118 23.46 0.62 17.65
C ILE A 118 23.46 -0.22 18.94
N CYS A 119 23.27 -1.53 18.81
CA CYS A 119 23.26 -2.46 19.94
C CYS A 119 24.66 -2.91 20.40
N LYS A 120 25.74 -2.49 19.72
CA LYS A 120 27.12 -2.74 20.17
C LYS A 120 27.51 -1.90 21.38
N ARG A 121 26.76 -0.84 21.69
CA ARG A 121 26.87 -0.08 22.93
C ARG A 121 25.84 -0.59 23.93
N SER A 122 26.24 -0.71 25.19
CA SER A 122 25.36 -1.18 26.28
C SER A 122 24.14 -0.28 26.50
N SER A 123 24.27 1.02 26.16
CA SER A 123 23.21 2.00 26.20
C SER A 123 23.06 2.74 24.87
N PRO A 124 21.83 3.06 24.44
CA PRO A 124 21.59 3.95 23.32
C PRO A 124 22.11 5.35 23.67
N PRO A 125 22.62 6.12 22.69
CA PRO A 125 23.07 7.49 22.93
C PRO A 125 21.86 8.35 23.33
N THR A 126 21.77 8.66 24.63
CA THR A 126 20.93 9.69 25.27
C THR A 126 19.39 9.60 25.11
N VAL A 127 18.85 8.58 24.44
CA VAL A 127 17.39 8.35 24.26
C VAL A 127 17.03 6.87 24.38
N THR A 128 15.78 6.53 24.70
CA THR A 128 15.29 5.14 24.70
C THR A 128 15.33 4.52 23.29
N TYR A 129 15.42 3.20 23.16
CA TYR A 129 15.37 2.53 21.85
C TYR A 129 14.06 2.80 21.12
N TYR A 130 12.94 2.94 21.83
CA TYR A 130 11.68 3.42 21.24
C TYR A 130 11.83 4.80 20.59
N LYS A 131 12.42 5.77 21.29
CA LYS A 131 12.64 7.12 20.75
C LYS A 131 13.64 7.12 19.59
N LEU A 132 14.65 6.27 19.66
CA LEU A 132 15.60 6.06 18.58
C LEU A 132 14.87 5.53 17.33
N PHE A 133 14.12 4.44 17.48
CA PHE A 133 13.30 3.86 16.43
C PHE A 133 12.34 4.90 15.85
N GLN A 134 11.61 5.62 16.71
CA GLN A 134 10.68 6.66 16.31
C GLN A 134 11.36 7.81 15.56
N ASN A 135 12.54 8.28 15.99
CA ASN A 135 13.24 9.40 15.35
C ASN A 135 13.73 9.05 13.95
N PHE A 136 14.29 7.85 13.76
CA PHE A 136 14.75 7.40 12.45
C PHE A 136 13.58 7.01 11.53
N HIS A 137 12.51 6.46 12.09
CA HIS A 137 11.28 6.18 11.34
C HIS A 137 10.53 7.46 10.95
N LYS A 138 10.43 8.47 11.83
CA LYS A 138 9.79 9.77 11.53
C LYS A 138 10.60 10.62 10.56
N ARG A 139 11.93 10.52 10.58
CA ARG A 139 12.80 11.25 9.64
C ARG A 139 12.64 10.78 8.20
N GLN A 140 12.16 9.56 7.96
CA GLN A 140 11.87 9.08 6.60
C GLN A 140 10.68 9.81 5.96
N TYR A 141 9.67 10.23 6.76
CA TYR A 141 8.48 10.94 6.26
C TYR A 141 8.57 12.48 6.30
N ARG A 142 9.57 13.05 6.96
CA ARG A 142 9.70 14.51 7.17
C ARG A 142 11.07 15.06 6.79
N ARG A 143 11.68 14.55 5.72
CA ARG A 143 12.62 15.43 5.03
C ARG A 143 11.79 16.49 4.32
N THR A 144 12.17 17.75 4.47
CA THR A 144 11.83 18.80 3.51
C THR A 144 12.45 18.37 2.18
N VAL A 145 11.63 17.63 1.46
CA VAL A 145 11.88 17.03 0.17
C VAL A 145 11.88 18.22 -0.81
N LEU A 146 13.09 18.62 -1.26
CA LEU A 146 13.37 19.78 -2.12
C LEU A 146 12.62 19.67 -3.47
N PRO A 147 11.67 20.55 -3.83
CA PRO A 147 10.69 20.33 -4.91
C PRO A 147 11.21 19.51 -6.10
N PRO A 148 10.43 18.53 -6.59
CA PRO A 148 10.91 17.57 -7.57
C PRO A 148 11.51 18.30 -8.77
N LYS A 149 12.68 17.86 -9.22
CA LYS A 149 13.37 18.47 -10.36
C LYS A 149 12.68 18.13 -11.68
N LEU A 150 11.76 17.17 -11.65
CA LEU A 150 10.97 16.73 -12.78
C LEU A 150 9.64 17.48 -12.84
N SER A 151 9.19 17.72 -14.06
CA SER A 151 7.81 18.08 -14.36
C SER A 151 7.24 17.06 -15.33
N PHE A 152 5.96 16.70 -15.20
CA PHE A 152 5.27 15.86 -16.19
C PHE A 152 5.39 16.40 -17.62
N LYS A 153 5.52 17.72 -17.81
CA LYS A 153 5.72 18.34 -19.12
C LYS A 153 7.00 17.89 -19.82
N ASP A 154 8.01 17.52 -19.05
CA ASP A 154 9.32 17.11 -19.54
C ASP A 154 9.44 15.58 -19.64
N LEU A 155 8.36 14.84 -19.34
CA LEU A 155 8.34 13.37 -19.36
C LEU A 155 7.55 12.82 -20.55
N GLU A 156 8.00 11.68 -21.05
CA GLU A 156 7.27 10.82 -22.00
C GLU A 156 7.36 9.37 -21.55
N PHE A 157 6.24 8.67 -21.60
CA PHE A 157 6.13 7.29 -21.16
C PHE A 157 5.99 6.39 -22.38
N TYR A 158 6.90 5.44 -22.51
CA TYR A 158 6.87 4.42 -23.56
C TYR A 158 6.19 3.21 -22.97
N ILE A 159 4.99 2.89 -23.45
CA ILE A 159 4.18 1.80 -22.93
C ILE A 159 3.99 0.78 -24.03
N ASP A 160 4.55 -0.40 -23.82
CA ASP A 160 4.47 -1.51 -24.76
C ASP A 160 3.81 -2.70 -24.09
N ILE A 161 2.81 -3.29 -24.76
CA ILE A 161 2.08 -4.47 -24.30
C ILE A 161 2.16 -5.54 -25.38
N TRP A 162 2.56 -6.73 -24.98
CA TRP A 162 2.69 -7.89 -25.85
C TRP A 162 1.76 -9.01 -25.43
N THR A 163 1.33 -9.78 -26.42
CA THR A 163 0.79 -11.11 -26.23
C THR A 163 1.74 -12.12 -26.87
N GLY A 164 2.41 -12.93 -26.05
CA GLY A 164 3.55 -13.72 -26.51
C GLY A 164 4.66 -12.83 -27.06
N GLU A 165 4.96 -12.94 -28.35
CA GLU A 165 5.95 -12.09 -29.05
C GLU A 165 5.32 -10.97 -29.89
N LYS A 166 3.99 -10.94 -29.99
CA LYS A 166 3.28 -9.95 -30.80
C LYS A 166 2.92 -8.74 -29.96
N ILE A 167 3.30 -7.54 -30.42
CA ILE A 167 2.84 -6.27 -29.84
C ILE A 167 1.35 -6.10 -30.12
N ILE A 168 0.57 -5.83 -29.08
CA ILE A 168 -0.87 -5.50 -29.18
C ILE A 168 -1.17 -4.03 -28.88
N PHE A 169 -0.29 -3.36 -28.15
CA PHE A 169 -0.34 -1.93 -27.87
C PHE A 169 1.09 -1.41 -27.74
N SER A 170 1.39 -0.27 -28.35
CA SER A 170 2.68 0.41 -28.25
C SER A 170 2.45 1.88 -28.52
N ASP A 171 2.76 2.73 -27.54
CA ASP A 171 2.56 4.17 -27.66
C ASP A 171 3.57 4.97 -26.82
N VAL A 172 3.78 6.22 -27.23
CA VAL A 172 4.59 7.21 -26.52
C VAL A 172 3.66 8.28 -25.96
N VAL A 173 3.46 8.24 -24.65
CA VAL A 173 2.44 9.01 -23.95
C VAL A 173 3.09 10.21 -23.26
N PRO A 174 2.74 11.46 -23.62
CA PRO A 174 3.26 12.63 -22.93
C PRO A 174 2.84 12.63 -21.46
N GLY A 175 3.75 13.00 -20.55
CA GLY A 175 3.47 13.03 -19.12
C GLY A 175 2.21 13.82 -18.72
N PRO A 176 1.86 14.98 -19.33
CA PRO A 176 0.63 15.70 -18.98
C PRO A 176 -0.65 14.97 -19.37
N VAL A 177 -0.58 14.00 -20.30
CA VAL A 177 -1.72 13.16 -20.70
C VAL A 177 -1.93 12.04 -19.67
N LEU A 178 -0.84 11.50 -19.13
CA LEU A 178 -0.85 10.39 -18.16
C LEU A 178 -1.02 10.87 -16.71
N GLN A 179 -0.71 12.15 -16.42
CA GLN A 179 -1.01 12.82 -15.15
C GLN A 179 -2.50 12.63 -14.78
N LYS A 180 -2.84 12.60 -13.49
CA LYS A 180 -4.23 12.45 -13.00
C LYS A 180 -5.19 13.37 -13.77
N GLY A 181 -5.85 12.80 -14.77
CA GLY A 181 -6.63 13.53 -15.76
C GLY A 181 -8.12 13.49 -15.46
N ILE A 182 -8.86 14.44 -16.03
CA ILE A 182 -10.33 14.40 -16.08
C ILE A 182 -10.71 13.44 -17.21
N TRP A 183 -10.69 12.15 -16.90
CA TRP A 183 -11.12 11.13 -17.83
C TRP A 183 -12.60 10.84 -17.64
N ILE A 184 -13.35 10.84 -18.75
CA ILE A 184 -14.72 10.39 -18.78
C ILE A 184 -14.68 8.95 -19.30
N PRO A 185 -14.89 7.94 -18.42
CA PRO A 185 -14.89 6.55 -18.86
C PRO A 185 -16.05 6.31 -19.84
N PRO A 186 -15.92 5.31 -20.75
CA PRO A 186 -16.98 4.93 -21.66
C PRO A 186 -18.29 4.62 -20.93
N PRO A 187 -19.45 4.87 -21.58
CA PRO A 187 -20.72 4.46 -21.00
C PRO A 187 -20.76 2.93 -20.85
N GLY A 188 -21.30 2.45 -19.72
CA GLY A 188 -21.48 1.02 -19.47
C GLY A 188 -20.40 0.36 -18.60
N ILE A 189 -19.41 1.11 -18.09
CA ILE A 189 -18.53 0.58 -17.04
C ILE A 189 -19.32 0.24 -15.77
N CYS A 190 -18.92 -0.83 -15.08
CA CYS A 190 -19.59 -1.25 -13.85
C CYS A 190 -19.35 -0.25 -12.70
N ASP A 191 -20.24 -0.27 -11.71
CA ASP A 191 -20.15 0.62 -10.55
C ASP A 191 -18.85 0.42 -9.77
N VAL A 192 -18.34 -0.81 -9.66
CA VAL A 192 -17.09 -1.11 -8.93
C VAL A 192 -15.91 -0.39 -9.56
N LEU A 193 -15.75 -0.49 -10.88
CA LEU A 193 -14.67 0.17 -11.61
C LEU A 193 -14.85 1.69 -11.58
N ARG A 194 -16.09 2.17 -11.69
CA ARG A 194 -16.43 3.59 -11.56
C ARG A 194 -15.99 4.17 -10.22
N PHE A 195 -16.35 3.51 -9.11
CA PHE A 195 -15.96 3.95 -7.77
C PHE A 195 -14.44 3.94 -7.57
N HIS A 196 -13.73 2.99 -8.18
CA HIS A 196 -12.26 2.96 -8.14
C HIS A 196 -11.63 4.16 -8.87
N LEU A 197 -12.16 4.53 -10.04
CA LEU A 197 -11.67 5.67 -10.83
C LEU A 197 -12.01 7.03 -10.22
N GLU A 198 -13.18 7.14 -9.58
CA GLU A 198 -13.62 8.35 -8.86
C GLU A 198 -12.99 8.45 -7.45
N GLY A 199 -12.16 7.48 -7.07
CA GLY A 199 -11.51 7.41 -5.77
C GLY A 199 -10.57 8.60 -5.48
N PRO A 200 -10.34 8.93 -4.20
CA PRO A 200 -9.49 10.04 -3.81
C PRO A 200 -8.00 9.76 -4.08
N GLU A 201 -7.61 8.49 -4.26
CA GLU A 201 -6.21 8.10 -4.45
C GLU A 201 -5.61 8.75 -5.71
N TYR A 202 -4.32 9.07 -5.66
CA TYR A 202 -3.63 9.57 -6.84
C TYR A 202 -3.28 8.41 -7.76
N LYS A 203 -3.90 8.39 -8.95
CA LYS A 203 -3.68 7.39 -10.00
C LYS A 203 -3.39 8.13 -11.30
N MET A 204 -2.42 7.64 -12.05
CA MET A 204 -2.15 8.09 -13.40
C MET A 204 -2.99 7.24 -14.36
N THR A 205 -3.77 7.86 -15.24
CA THR A 205 -4.70 7.15 -16.10
C THR A 205 -4.54 7.58 -17.55
N LEU A 206 -4.69 6.63 -18.46
CA LEU A 206 -4.59 6.82 -19.90
C LEU A 206 -5.80 6.16 -20.56
N PRO A 207 -6.70 6.92 -21.18
CA PRO A 207 -7.69 6.35 -22.08
C PRO A 207 -6.99 5.75 -23.30
N VAL A 208 -7.45 4.57 -23.75
CA VAL A 208 -6.89 3.91 -24.93
C VAL A 208 -7.88 3.99 -26.09
N GLU A 209 -7.43 4.61 -27.19
CA GLU A 209 -8.18 4.69 -28.44
C GLU A 209 -7.26 4.37 -29.65
N PRO A 210 -7.59 3.39 -30.50
CA PRO A 210 -8.75 2.48 -30.40
C PRO A 210 -8.58 1.46 -29.27
N ILE A 211 -9.71 1.02 -28.71
CA ILE A 211 -9.79 -0.09 -27.76
C ILE A 211 -9.13 -1.33 -28.38
N PHE A 212 -8.32 -2.04 -27.61
CA PHE A 212 -7.67 -3.28 -28.05
C PHE A 212 -8.13 -4.46 -27.19
N THR A 213 -8.06 -5.65 -27.78
CA THR A 213 -8.58 -6.87 -27.16
C THR A 213 -7.45 -7.76 -26.66
N ILE A 214 -7.60 -8.26 -25.44
CA ILE A 214 -6.70 -9.24 -24.83
C ILE A 214 -7.34 -10.62 -24.84
N PRO A 215 -6.69 -11.64 -25.44
CA PRO A 215 -7.14 -13.02 -25.34
C PRO A 215 -6.81 -13.61 -23.96
N LEU A 216 -7.81 -14.19 -23.29
CA LEU A 216 -7.67 -14.77 -21.94
C LEU A 216 -6.76 -16.00 -21.87
N CYS A 217 -6.55 -16.68 -23.00
CA CYS A 217 -5.76 -17.91 -23.08
C CYS A 217 -4.28 -17.66 -23.39
N GLN A 218 -3.83 -16.41 -23.43
CA GLN A 218 -2.44 -16.06 -23.79
C GLN A 218 -1.79 -15.20 -22.71
N THR A 219 -0.47 -15.37 -22.57
CA THR A 219 0.32 -14.55 -21.67
C THR A 219 0.45 -13.14 -22.22
N VAL A 220 -0.03 -12.17 -21.45
CA VAL A 220 0.15 -10.75 -21.73
C VAL A 220 1.25 -10.21 -20.83
N SER A 221 2.13 -9.39 -21.41
CA SER A 221 3.20 -8.71 -20.68
C SER A 221 3.26 -7.24 -21.04
N VAL A 222 3.86 -6.44 -20.18
CA VAL A 222 3.98 -4.99 -20.33
C VAL A 222 5.35 -4.49 -19.91
N SER A 223 5.84 -3.47 -20.60
CA SER A 223 7.02 -2.72 -20.23
C SER A 223 6.68 -1.25 -20.26
N VAL A 224 7.24 -0.53 -19.30
CA VAL A 224 7.07 0.91 -19.19
C VAL A 224 8.44 1.52 -19.00
N LEU A 225 8.82 2.38 -19.94
CA LEU A 225 9.98 3.26 -19.82
C LEU A 225 9.51 4.69 -19.66
N VAL A 226 10.32 5.51 -19.02
CA VAL A 226 10.11 6.96 -18.96
C VAL A 226 11.32 7.66 -19.53
N GLY A 227 11.08 8.55 -20.49
CA GLY A 227 12.06 9.42 -21.10
C GLY A 227 11.93 10.85 -20.58
N ARG A 228 13.07 11.53 -20.51
CA ARG A 228 13.19 12.95 -20.19
C ARG A 228 13.51 13.76 -21.44
N LYS A 229 12.67 14.72 -21.78
CA LYS A 229 12.89 15.64 -22.91
C LYS A 229 14.07 16.58 -22.67
N ASP A 230 14.24 17.02 -21.44
CA ASP A 230 15.21 18.06 -21.07
C ASP A 230 16.66 17.57 -21.09
N THR A 231 16.87 16.29 -20.76
CA THR A 231 18.20 15.67 -20.62
C THR A 231 18.42 14.52 -21.59
N ASN A 232 17.39 14.13 -22.36
CA ASN A 232 17.39 13.00 -23.28
C ASN A 232 17.82 11.68 -22.60
N LYS A 233 17.42 11.51 -21.33
CA LYS A 233 17.69 10.32 -20.54
C LYS A 233 16.48 9.41 -20.48
N VAL A 234 16.70 8.12 -20.30
CA VAL A 234 15.63 7.13 -20.15
C VAL A 234 15.84 6.31 -18.88
N ALA A 235 14.75 6.01 -18.18
CA ALA A 235 14.73 5.08 -17.07
C ALA A 235 13.66 3.99 -17.29
N CYS A 236 13.89 2.83 -16.70
CA CYS A 236 12.94 1.72 -16.73
C CYS A 236 12.04 1.78 -15.49
N ILE A 237 10.73 1.64 -15.68
CA ILE A 237 9.76 1.55 -14.58
C ILE A 237 9.26 0.11 -14.43
N ILE A 238 8.86 -0.53 -15.54
CA ILE A 238 8.38 -1.91 -15.57
C ILE A 238 9.09 -2.66 -16.69
N LYS A 239 9.70 -3.81 -16.40
CA LYS A 239 10.46 -4.60 -17.36
C LYS A 239 9.77 -5.93 -17.68
N LYS A 240 8.94 -5.91 -18.72
CA LYS A 240 8.27 -7.10 -19.27
C LYS A 240 7.52 -7.92 -18.21
N SER A 241 6.84 -7.23 -17.29
CA SER A 241 6.02 -7.86 -16.25
C SER A 241 4.77 -8.48 -16.85
N LEU A 242 4.32 -9.59 -16.27
CA LEU A 242 3.14 -10.33 -16.74
C LEU A 242 1.86 -9.80 -16.08
N PHE A 243 0.76 -9.78 -16.82
CA PHE A 243 -0.58 -9.66 -16.25
C PHE A 243 -1.04 -11.03 -15.77
N ASP A 244 -0.52 -11.48 -14.63
CA ASP A 244 -0.79 -12.81 -14.06
C ASP A 244 -2.05 -12.82 -13.17
N TYR A 245 -2.53 -11.65 -12.75
CA TYR A 245 -3.74 -11.49 -11.98
C TYR A 245 -4.81 -10.70 -12.74
N ILE A 246 -5.92 -11.37 -13.05
CA ILE A 246 -7.09 -10.78 -13.70
C ILE A 246 -8.26 -10.82 -12.71
N ASP A 247 -8.68 -9.65 -12.24
CA ASP A 247 -9.85 -9.50 -11.38
C ASP A 247 -11.06 -9.10 -12.22
N ARG A 248 -11.90 -10.09 -12.56
CA ARG A 248 -13.16 -9.84 -13.29
C ARG A 248 -14.21 -9.13 -12.46
N THR A 249 -14.09 -9.11 -11.13
CA THR A 249 -15.03 -8.38 -10.27
C THR A 249 -14.69 -6.90 -10.21
N ALA A 250 -13.40 -6.58 -10.26
CA ALA A 250 -12.87 -5.21 -10.35
C ALA A 250 -12.67 -4.73 -11.80
N TYR A 251 -12.83 -5.61 -12.79
CA TYR A 251 -12.64 -5.32 -14.22
C TYR A 251 -11.23 -4.79 -14.54
N ARG A 252 -10.23 -5.39 -13.87
CA ARG A 252 -8.83 -4.97 -13.90
C ARG A 252 -7.90 -6.16 -14.05
N ALA A 253 -6.95 -6.07 -14.97
CA ALA A 253 -5.77 -6.93 -14.99
C ALA A 253 -4.60 -6.17 -14.38
N LEU A 254 -3.78 -6.82 -13.55
CA LEU A 254 -2.69 -6.18 -12.82
C LEU A 254 -1.35 -6.80 -13.19
N ALA A 255 -0.36 -5.94 -13.40
CA ALA A 255 1.05 -6.29 -13.45
C ALA A 255 1.81 -5.31 -12.55
N PHE A 256 2.96 -5.74 -12.04
CA PHE A 256 3.85 -4.85 -11.30
C PHE A 256 5.31 -5.21 -11.55
N ASP A 257 6.18 -4.26 -11.24
CA ASP A 257 7.61 -4.48 -11.12
C ASP A 257 8.18 -3.68 -9.95
N TYR A 258 9.39 -4.02 -9.53
CA TYR A 258 10.12 -3.26 -8.53
C TYR A 258 10.94 -2.16 -9.18
N LEU A 259 10.91 -0.96 -8.59
CA LEU A 259 11.70 0.16 -9.09
C LEU A 259 13.18 -0.02 -8.77
N ASP A 260 14.02 0.16 -9.80
CA ASP A 260 15.47 0.24 -9.68
C ASP A 260 15.91 1.72 -9.54
N PHE A 261 16.57 2.04 -8.43
CA PHE A 261 17.06 3.40 -8.13
C PHE A 261 18.60 3.47 -8.23
N SER A 262 19.17 4.49 -8.90
CA SER A 262 20.65 4.64 -9.00
C SER A 262 21.32 4.98 -7.66
N SER A 263 20.59 5.66 -6.77
CA SER A 263 21.23 6.41 -5.68
C SER A 263 21.50 5.52 -4.46
N PRO A 264 22.75 5.47 -3.94
CA PRO A 264 23.07 4.75 -2.71
C PRO A 264 22.41 5.35 -1.46
N ILE A 265 21.89 6.58 -1.54
CA ILE A 265 21.06 7.19 -0.48
C ILE A 265 19.69 6.52 -0.39
N CYS A 266 19.25 5.89 -1.50
CA CYS A 266 17.96 5.22 -1.65
C CYS A 266 18.06 3.69 -1.45
N LEU A 267 19.24 3.16 -1.05
CA LEU A 267 19.46 1.74 -0.71
C LEU A 267 18.52 1.21 0.39
N PHE A 268 17.79 2.09 1.09
CA PHE A 268 16.80 1.74 2.10
C PHE A 268 15.34 1.79 1.61
N VAL A 269 15.12 2.11 0.32
CA VAL A 269 13.80 2.18 -0.35
C VAL A 269 13.57 0.96 -1.25
N SER A 270 14.30 -0.13 -1.00
CA SER A 270 14.07 -1.42 -1.66
C SER A 270 12.62 -1.88 -1.44
N GLY A 271 11.95 -2.27 -2.51
CA GLY A 271 10.60 -2.84 -2.44
C GLY A 271 9.46 -1.91 -2.88
N VAL A 272 9.76 -0.72 -3.43
CA VAL A 272 8.72 0.09 -4.08
C VAL A 272 8.29 -0.58 -5.37
N ARG A 273 6.98 -0.76 -5.50
CA ARG A 273 6.35 -1.36 -6.68
C ARG A 273 5.75 -0.28 -7.55
N ALA A 274 5.97 -0.40 -8.85
CA ALA A 274 5.18 0.28 -9.86
C ALA A 274 4.11 -0.69 -10.34
N TRP A 275 2.85 -0.30 -10.20
CA TRP A 275 1.70 -1.06 -10.67
C TRP A 275 1.23 -0.50 -12.00
N ILE A 276 0.84 -1.40 -12.89
CA ILE A 276 0.11 -1.07 -14.10
C ILE A 276 -1.12 -1.95 -14.19
N SER A 277 -2.25 -1.33 -14.46
CA SER A 277 -3.55 -1.99 -14.58
C SER A 277 -4.15 -1.74 -15.94
N LEU A 278 -4.69 -2.81 -16.55
CA LEU A 278 -5.54 -2.69 -17.72
C LEU A 278 -6.99 -2.67 -17.26
N LEU A 279 -7.71 -1.64 -17.66
CA LEU A 279 -9.12 -1.44 -17.39
C LEU A 279 -9.92 -1.98 -18.57
N PHE A 280 -10.77 -2.96 -18.32
CA PHE A 280 -11.48 -3.66 -19.40
C PHE A 280 -12.99 -3.72 -19.20
N MET A 281 -13.71 -3.91 -20.30
CA MET A 281 -15.12 -4.31 -20.29
C MET A 281 -15.22 -5.81 -20.55
N ASP A 282 -16.06 -6.51 -19.77
CA ASP A 282 -16.40 -7.91 -20.03
C ASP A 282 -17.80 -7.96 -20.65
N HIS A 283 -17.86 -8.16 -21.97
CA HIS A 283 -19.11 -8.27 -22.71
C HIS A 283 -19.71 -9.69 -22.66
N GLY A 284 -19.18 -10.59 -21.80
CA GLY A 284 -19.62 -11.98 -21.71
C GLY A 284 -19.12 -12.85 -22.86
N ASN A 285 -18.18 -12.35 -23.68
CA ASN A 285 -17.53 -13.13 -24.72
C ASN A 285 -16.41 -13.98 -24.08
N GLU A 286 -16.56 -15.30 -24.08
CA GLU A 286 -15.83 -16.22 -23.19
C GLU A 286 -14.29 -16.24 -23.35
N GLY A 287 -13.72 -15.55 -24.34
CA GLY A 287 -12.30 -15.64 -24.69
C GLY A 287 -11.49 -14.34 -24.71
N ALA A 288 -12.11 -13.17 -24.53
CA ALA A 288 -11.47 -11.89 -24.82
C ALA A 288 -11.95 -10.75 -23.91
N LEU A 289 -11.03 -9.85 -23.55
CA LEU A 289 -11.30 -8.66 -22.76
C LEU A 289 -10.99 -7.40 -23.58
N ASP A 290 -11.93 -6.45 -23.62
CA ASP A 290 -11.75 -5.21 -24.36
C ASP A 290 -11.19 -4.13 -23.43
N VAL A 291 -9.94 -3.75 -23.67
CA VAL A 291 -9.19 -2.80 -22.84
C VAL A 291 -9.40 -1.38 -23.34
N PHE A 292 -9.99 -0.56 -22.48
CA PHE A 292 -10.36 0.82 -22.79
C PHE A 292 -9.54 1.86 -22.03
N GLY A 293 -8.74 1.43 -21.06
CA GLY A 293 -7.86 2.30 -20.30
C GLY A 293 -6.67 1.57 -19.69
N ILE A 294 -5.61 2.32 -19.45
CA ILE A 294 -4.43 1.91 -18.72
C ILE A 294 -4.32 2.80 -17.48
N GLU A 295 -4.05 2.20 -16.33
CA GLU A 295 -3.80 2.91 -15.09
C GLU A 295 -2.40 2.55 -14.59
N MET A 296 -1.67 3.55 -14.12
CA MET A 296 -0.39 3.40 -13.47
C MET A 296 -0.45 3.98 -12.07
N ASP A 297 0.08 3.25 -11.09
CA ASP A 297 0.00 3.62 -9.69
C ASP A 297 1.25 3.14 -8.93
N PHE A 298 1.62 3.89 -7.90
CA PHE A 298 2.71 3.57 -6.97
C PHE A 298 2.14 3.41 -5.55
N CYS A 299 0.96 2.80 -5.41
CA CYS A 299 0.07 2.80 -4.23
C CYS A 299 0.76 2.71 -2.85
N ASP A 300 1.87 1.97 -2.77
CA ASP A 300 2.61 1.73 -1.52
C ASP A 300 3.57 2.89 -1.15
N ALA A 301 3.84 3.81 -2.08
CA ALA A 301 4.95 4.75 -2.02
C ALA A 301 4.60 6.20 -2.39
N ALA A 302 3.57 6.45 -3.21
CA ALA A 302 3.11 7.79 -3.55
C ALA A 302 1.58 7.88 -3.64
N ASN A 303 1.03 8.98 -3.15
CA ASN A 303 -0.40 9.29 -3.17
C ASN A 303 -0.66 10.75 -3.58
N SER A 304 0.30 11.37 -4.26
CA SER A 304 0.17 12.71 -4.84
C SER A 304 1.09 12.85 -6.05
N GLU A 305 0.81 13.84 -6.89
CA GLU A 305 1.62 14.17 -8.08
C GLU A 305 3.08 14.42 -7.74
N ASP A 306 3.33 15.25 -6.72
CA ASP A 306 4.67 15.57 -6.27
C ASP A 306 5.40 14.30 -5.86
N GLU A 307 4.79 13.45 -5.02
CA GLU A 307 5.38 12.19 -4.57
C GLU A 307 5.69 11.24 -5.72
N VAL A 308 4.86 11.20 -6.77
CA VAL A 308 5.18 10.45 -7.99
C VAL A 308 6.40 11.02 -8.70
N LEU A 309 6.44 12.34 -8.93
CA LEU A 309 7.59 12.99 -9.57
C LEU A 309 8.89 12.78 -8.77
N TRP A 310 8.79 12.71 -7.44
CA TRP A 310 9.89 12.35 -6.57
C TRP A 310 10.41 10.94 -6.78
N LEU A 311 9.50 9.96 -6.84
CA LEU A 311 9.88 8.58 -7.13
C LEU A 311 10.55 8.48 -8.49
N LEU A 312 10.03 9.17 -9.50
CA LEU A 312 10.60 9.19 -10.84
C LEU A 312 12.00 9.86 -10.88
N ASP A 313 12.23 10.93 -10.12
CA ASP A 313 13.55 11.61 -10.08
C ASP A 313 14.65 10.72 -9.48
N MET A 314 14.26 9.69 -8.71
CA MET A 314 15.18 8.74 -8.07
C MET A 314 15.57 7.54 -8.96
N LEU A 315 14.89 7.35 -10.09
CA LEU A 315 15.11 6.19 -10.97
C LEU A 315 16.52 6.13 -11.57
N ASP A 316 16.88 4.95 -12.09
CA ASP A 316 18.12 4.75 -12.83
C ASP A 316 18.13 5.35 -14.24
N TRP A 317 18.30 6.69 -14.29
CA TRP A 317 18.36 7.47 -15.52
C TRP A 317 19.66 7.26 -16.29
N LYS A 318 19.57 6.71 -17.50
CA LYS A 318 20.68 6.46 -18.44
C LYS A 318 20.69 7.48 -19.56
#